data_AF-A0A7L3HC31-F1
#
_entry.id   AF-A0A7L3HC31-F1
#
_cell.length_a   1.000
_cell.length_b   1.000
_cell.length_c   1.000
_cell.angle_alpha   90.00
_cell.angle_beta   90.00
_cell.angle_gamma   90.00
#
_symmetry.space_group_name_H-M   'P 1'
#
loop_
_entity.id
_entity.type
_entity.pdbx_description
1 polymer ?
#
loop_
_entity_poly.entity_id
_entity_poly.type
_entity_poly.pdbx_seq_one_letter_code
_entity_poly.pdbx_strand_id
1 'polypeptide(L)'
;GSNVLRMSSGIQIKTKASAPKSKTCSAESQPKPSDKLNPKTIDPFRAYSQPPSAFAATYARGGIPCRLVHGSVKHKLQWECPPETLLFDPLLLTLAEGLKETKHPYTFVSKEGFKELLLVEGAAEKAIPLLPRLVPVLKAALAHVDDEVFGRGLDALVQLSAVVGPSLNDHLKLLLTNVS
;
A
#
# COMPACT_ATOMS: atom_id res chain seq x y z
N GLY A 1 -2.18 -63.48 21.86
CA GLY A 1 -3.33 -64.25 22.37
C GLY A 1 -4.15 -63.33 23.25
N SER A 2 -5.40 -63.05 22.86
CA SER A 2 -6.60 -63.74 23.40
C SER A 2 -6.91 -63.20 24.80
N ASN A 3 -7.73 -62.17 25.00
CA ASN A 3 -9.19 -62.03 24.80
C ASN A 3 -10.03 -63.00 25.65
N VAL A 4 -11.27 -62.56 25.98
CA VAL A 4 -12.45 -63.28 26.54
C VAL A 4 -12.65 -63.05 28.07
N LEU A 5 -13.81 -62.69 28.66
CA LEU A 5 -15.28 -62.66 28.36
C LEU A 5 -15.92 -61.69 29.43
N ARG A 6 -16.83 -60.73 29.10
CA ARG A 6 -18.34 -60.80 29.13
C ARG A 6 -18.93 -61.01 30.56
N MET A 7 -20.03 -60.43 31.06
CA MET A 7 -21.33 -59.96 30.51
C MET A 7 -22.14 -59.34 31.71
N SER A 8 -22.69 -58.13 31.68
CA SER A 8 -24.07 -57.68 31.28
C SER A 8 -25.28 -58.06 32.18
N SER A 9 -26.03 -57.04 32.63
CA SER A 9 -27.52 -56.87 32.58
C SER A 9 -27.99 -55.90 33.70
N GLY A 10 -28.98 -55.01 33.57
CA GLY A 10 -29.93 -54.69 32.49
C GLY A 10 -31.07 -53.79 33.04
N ILE A 11 -31.95 -53.32 32.13
CA ILE A 11 -33.20 -52.51 32.25
C ILE A 11 -33.00 -51.03 31.84
N GLN A 12 -33.19 -50.61 30.56
CA GLN A 12 -34.42 -50.38 29.73
C GLN A 12 -35.41 -49.40 30.39
N ILE A 13 -35.94 -48.34 29.74
CA ILE A 13 -36.94 -48.34 28.64
C ILE A 13 -36.84 -47.08 27.73
N LYS A 14 -36.93 -47.33 26.39
CA LYS A 14 -37.46 -46.57 25.20
C LYS A 14 -38.35 -45.30 25.44
N THR A 15 -38.61 -44.34 24.55
CA THR A 15 -38.48 -44.05 23.08
C THR A 15 -38.88 -42.56 22.91
N LYS A 16 -38.50 -41.79 21.87
CA LYS A 16 -39.11 -41.79 20.52
C LYS A 16 -38.41 -40.73 19.63
N ALA A 17 -38.25 -41.04 18.35
CA ALA A 17 -37.58 -40.23 17.32
C ALA A 17 -38.52 -39.23 16.60
N SER A 18 -37.97 -38.17 15.99
CA SER A 18 -38.05 -37.85 14.55
C SER A 18 -37.49 -36.44 14.25
N ALA A 19 -36.61 -36.32 13.25
CA ALA A 19 -36.33 -35.04 12.55
C ALA A 19 -37.35 -34.87 11.39
N PRO A 20 -37.57 -33.66 10.81
CA PRO A 20 -36.69 -33.18 9.73
C PRO A 20 -36.53 -31.64 9.62
N LYS A 21 -35.61 -31.23 8.72
CA LYS A 21 -35.24 -29.86 8.29
C LYS A 21 -36.42 -29.01 7.75
N SER A 22 -36.39 -27.69 8.01
CA SER A 22 -37.10 -26.66 7.22
C SER A 22 -36.32 -25.35 7.14
N LYS A 23 -36.22 -24.82 5.91
CA LYS A 23 -35.69 -23.50 5.48
C LYS A 23 -36.63 -22.36 5.92
N THR A 24 -36.15 -21.10 6.01
CA THR A 24 -36.79 -19.79 5.64
C THR A 24 -35.93 -18.64 6.22
N CYS A 25 -35.20 -17.86 5.41
CA CYS A 25 -35.52 -16.55 4.79
C CYS A 25 -35.74 -15.37 5.77
N SER A 26 -34.92 -14.34 5.55
CA SER A 26 -34.94 -12.92 5.94
C SER A 26 -35.94 -12.41 6.99
N ALA A 27 -35.40 -11.79 8.05
CA ALA A 27 -36.08 -10.71 8.75
C ALA A 27 -35.27 -9.42 8.57
N GLU A 28 -35.64 -8.60 7.59
CA GLU A 28 -35.23 -7.20 7.52
C GLU A 28 -35.67 -6.51 8.82
N SER A 29 -34.72 -5.99 9.58
CA SER A 29 -35.00 -5.14 10.73
C SER A 29 -35.67 -3.86 10.25
N GLN A 30 -36.95 -3.69 10.55
CA GLN A 30 -37.67 -2.44 10.33
C GLN A 30 -36.87 -1.27 10.95
N PRO A 31 -36.61 -0.18 10.20
CA PRO A 31 -35.84 0.94 10.72
C PRO A 31 -36.61 1.57 11.88
N LYS A 32 -35.93 1.77 13.01
CA LYS A 32 -36.54 2.39 14.18
C LYS A 32 -36.82 3.86 13.86
N PRO A 33 -37.91 4.46 14.35
CA PRO A 33 -38.17 5.90 14.15
C PRO A 33 -37.01 6.81 14.59
N SER A 34 -36.17 6.34 15.52
CA SER A 34 -34.93 6.99 15.96
C SER A 34 -33.88 7.14 14.86
N ASP A 35 -33.90 6.29 13.84
CA ASP A 35 -32.95 6.36 12.72
C ASP A 35 -33.19 7.57 11.82
N LYS A 36 -34.40 8.16 11.87
CA LYS A 36 -34.74 9.42 11.18
C LYS A 36 -34.24 10.67 11.90
N LEU A 37 -33.77 10.54 13.14
CA LEU A 37 -33.31 11.65 13.99
C LEU A 37 -31.81 11.61 14.26
N ASN A 38 -31.06 10.78 13.53
CA ASN A 38 -29.62 10.69 13.69
C ASN A 38 -28.95 11.48 12.54
N PRO A 39 -28.83 12.83 12.63
CA PRO A 39 -27.87 13.51 11.77
C PRO A 39 -26.53 12.82 12.04
N LYS A 40 -25.82 12.41 10.99
CA LYS A 40 -24.49 11.77 11.11
C LYS A 40 -23.69 12.57 12.14
N THR A 41 -23.60 12.06 13.36
CA THR A 41 -22.98 12.81 14.44
C THR A 41 -21.52 12.88 14.05
N ILE A 42 -21.08 14.08 13.68
CA ILE A 42 -19.68 14.34 13.43
C ILE A 42 -18.96 14.04 14.75
N ASP A 43 -18.14 13.00 14.76
CA ASP A 43 -17.29 12.71 15.90
C ASP A 43 -16.09 13.66 15.80
N PRO A 44 -16.02 14.71 16.65
CA PRO A 44 -14.95 15.72 16.58
C PRO A 44 -13.58 15.14 16.99
N PHE A 45 -13.54 13.93 17.56
CA PHE A 45 -12.32 13.21 17.95
C PHE A 45 -11.95 12.11 16.97
N ARG A 46 -12.79 11.82 15.98
CA ARG A 46 -12.41 10.99 14.86
C ARG A 46 -11.38 11.77 14.07
N ALA A 47 -10.10 11.45 14.28
CA ALA A 47 -9.04 11.90 13.38
C ALA A 47 -9.54 11.64 11.96
N TYR A 48 -9.73 12.70 11.17
CA TYR A 48 -10.20 12.60 9.79
C TYR A 48 -9.17 11.73 9.07
N SER A 49 -9.44 10.42 9.01
CA SER A 49 -8.57 9.48 8.35
C SER A 49 -8.74 9.76 6.87
N GLN A 50 -7.90 10.65 6.35
CA GLN A 50 -7.79 10.87 4.92
C GLN A 50 -7.65 9.48 4.28
N PRO A 51 -8.38 9.20 3.19
CA PRO A 51 -8.20 7.96 2.46
C PRO A 51 -6.70 7.73 2.21
N PRO A 52 -6.20 6.50 2.37
CA PRO A 52 -4.81 6.22 2.07
C PRO A 52 -4.52 6.63 0.64
N SER A 53 -3.34 7.22 0.41
CA SER A 53 -2.90 7.54 -0.94
C SER A 53 -2.82 6.28 -1.81
N ALA A 54 -2.72 6.46 -3.13
CA ALA A 54 -2.49 5.36 -4.06
C ALA A 54 -1.24 4.55 -3.68
N PHE A 55 -0.15 5.23 -3.31
CA PHE A 55 1.08 4.60 -2.83
C PHE A 55 0.86 3.79 -1.55
N ALA A 56 0.31 4.41 -0.49
CA ALA A 56 0.12 3.77 0.80
C ALA A 56 -0.81 2.55 0.68
N ALA A 57 -1.87 2.66 -0.11
CA ALA A 57 -2.78 1.57 -0.39
C ALA A 57 -2.10 0.43 -1.17
N THR A 58 -1.23 0.75 -2.13
CA THR A 58 -0.49 -0.26 -2.92
C THR A 58 0.54 -0.98 -2.06
N TYR A 59 1.29 -0.26 -1.21
CA TYR A 59 2.23 -0.87 -0.27
C TYR A 59 1.50 -1.77 0.75
N ALA A 60 0.39 -1.31 1.33
CA ALA A 60 -0.38 -2.08 2.31
C ALA A 60 -0.95 -3.40 1.74
N ARG A 61 -1.20 -3.46 0.42
CA ARG A 61 -1.63 -4.68 -0.29
C ARG A 61 -0.48 -5.55 -0.78
N GLY A 62 0.77 -5.17 -0.54
CA GLY A 62 1.95 -5.90 -1.05
C GLY A 62 2.21 -5.72 -2.54
N GLY A 63 1.73 -4.63 -3.16
CA GLY A 63 1.95 -4.35 -4.58
C GLY A 63 3.34 -3.80 -4.92
N ILE A 64 4.16 -3.51 -3.90
CA ILE A 64 5.55 -3.09 -4.05
C ILE A 64 6.41 -4.26 -3.57
N PRO A 65 7.32 -4.81 -4.40
CA PRO A 65 8.06 -6.04 -4.11
C PRO A 65 9.25 -5.78 -3.16
N CYS A 66 9.03 -5.08 -2.06
CA CYS A 66 10.03 -4.82 -1.03
C CYS A 66 9.42 -4.75 0.36
N ARG A 67 10.28 -4.91 1.37
CA ARG A 67 9.92 -4.78 2.79
C ARG A 67 10.92 -3.92 3.53
N LEU A 68 10.42 -3.15 4.48
CA LEU A 68 11.25 -2.45 5.45
C LEU A 68 11.83 -3.45 6.46
N VAL A 69 13.16 -3.55 6.49
CA VAL A 69 13.89 -4.31 7.51
C VAL A 69 14.43 -3.36 8.56
N HIS A 70 14.02 -3.57 9.81
CA HIS A 70 14.49 -2.81 10.96
C HIS A 70 15.82 -3.40 11.45
N GLY A 71 16.93 -2.80 11.04
CA GLY A 71 18.24 -3.10 11.61
C GLY A 71 18.47 -2.39 12.94
N SER A 72 19.43 -2.86 13.73
CA SER A 72 19.78 -2.27 15.04
C SER A 72 20.33 -0.84 14.96
N VAL A 73 20.89 -0.45 13.81
CA VAL A 73 21.54 0.87 13.60
C VAL A 73 20.98 1.58 12.35
N LYS A 74 20.65 0.83 11.30
CA LYS A 74 20.14 1.39 10.04
C LYS A 74 19.00 0.54 9.52
N HIS A 75 17.93 1.21 9.10
CA HIS A 75 16.85 0.60 8.32
C HIS A 75 17.33 0.36 6.89
N LYS A 76 16.86 -0.74 6.28
CA LYS A 76 17.15 -1.08 4.89
C LYS A 76 15.89 -1.57 4.19
N LEU A 77 15.84 -1.41 2.88
CA LEU A 77 14.88 -2.13 2.05
C LEU A 77 15.43 -3.51 1.72
N GLN A 78 14.57 -4.51 1.83
CA GLN A 78 14.80 -5.84 1.31
C GLN A 78 13.84 -6.07 0.16
N TRP A 79 14.37 -6.21 -1.05
CA TRP A 79 13.59 -6.57 -2.24
C TRP A 79 13.27 -8.06 -2.27
N GLU A 80 12.10 -8.41 -2.77
CA GLU A 80 11.68 -9.81 -2.93
C GLU A 80 12.43 -10.51 -4.07
N CYS A 81 12.89 -9.75 -5.06
CA CYS A 81 13.78 -10.19 -6.14
C CYS A 81 14.81 -9.10 -6.47
N PRO A 82 15.90 -9.43 -7.20
CA PRO A 82 16.94 -8.45 -7.53
C PRO A 82 16.34 -7.23 -8.27
N PRO A 83 16.66 -5.99 -7.86
CA PRO A 83 16.14 -4.76 -8.48
C PRO A 83 16.35 -4.69 -10.00
N GLU A 84 17.39 -5.33 -10.51
CA GLU A 84 17.75 -5.42 -11.93
C GLU A 84 16.66 -6.12 -12.75
N THR A 85 15.94 -7.07 -12.14
CA THR A 85 14.89 -7.87 -12.77
C THR A 85 13.52 -7.22 -12.71
N LEU A 86 13.37 -6.15 -11.92
CA LEU A 86 12.07 -5.49 -11.73
C LEU A 86 11.67 -4.67 -12.95
N LEU A 87 10.36 -4.66 -13.20
CA LEU A 87 9.73 -3.78 -14.17
C LEU A 87 9.56 -2.39 -13.54
N PHE A 88 10.02 -1.35 -14.24
CA PHE A 88 9.88 0.03 -13.77
C PHE A 88 8.46 0.56 -13.92
N ASP A 89 7.68 0.08 -14.90
CA ASP A 89 6.26 0.41 -15.02
C ASP A 89 5.43 -0.70 -14.34
N PRO A 90 4.57 -0.40 -13.36
CA PRO A 90 4.27 0.93 -12.77
C PRO A 90 5.10 1.26 -11.53
N LEU A 91 6.09 0.46 -11.18
CA LEU A 91 6.78 0.51 -9.89
C LEU A 91 7.47 1.85 -9.61
N LEU A 92 8.27 2.36 -10.54
CA LEU A 92 9.02 3.62 -10.39
C LEU A 92 8.06 4.81 -10.24
N LEU A 93 6.96 4.83 -11.00
CA LEU A 93 5.91 5.85 -10.88
C LEU A 93 5.21 5.78 -9.52
N THR A 94 4.89 4.57 -9.07
CA THR A 94 4.27 4.33 -7.76
C THR A 94 5.17 4.86 -6.65
N LEU A 95 6.47 4.55 -6.69
CA LEU A 95 7.45 5.06 -5.72
C LEU A 95 7.58 6.58 -5.77
N ALA A 96 7.57 7.18 -6.97
CA ALA A 96 7.58 8.63 -7.13
C ALA A 96 6.35 9.31 -6.51
N GLU A 97 5.15 8.74 -6.66
CA GLU A 97 3.94 9.25 -6.01
C GLU A 97 4.07 9.21 -4.48
N GLY A 98 4.72 8.17 -3.96
CA GLY A 98 5.01 7.99 -2.54
C GLY A 98 5.98 9.02 -1.94
N LEU A 99 6.67 9.85 -2.73
CA LEU A 99 7.57 10.89 -2.20
C LEU A 99 6.82 11.94 -1.37
N LYS A 100 5.51 12.09 -1.64
CA LYS A 100 4.59 12.98 -0.92
C LYS A 100 4.09 12.42 0.40
N GLU A 101 4.42 11.18 0.71
CA GLU A 101 4.07 10.60 2.01
C GLU A 101 4.77 11.36 3.13
N THR A 102 4.10 11.40 4.28
CA THR A 102 4.62 12.04 5.51
C THR A 102 4.65 11.07 6.70
N LYS A 103 4.15 9.85 6.51
CA LYS A 103 4.06 8.83 7.55
C LYS A 103 5.09 7.73 7.32
N HIS A 104 5.80 7.35 8.37
CA HIS A 104 6.59 6.13 8.40
C HIS A 104 5.65 4.90 8.42
N PRO A 105 5.93 3.80 7.68
CA PRO A 105 7.14 3.51 6.89
C PRO A 105 7.12 4.03 5.45
N TYR A 106 6.01 4.60 5.00
CA TYR A 106 5.79 4.95 3.59
C TYR A 106 6.83 5.93 3.04
N THR A 107 7.20 6.95 3.83
CA THR A 107 8.26 7.92 3.50
C THR A 107 9.60 7.27 3.18
N PHE A 108 9.98 6.26 3.97
CA PHE A 108 11.24 5.56 3.80
C PHE A 108 11.20 4.63 2.58
N VAL A 109 10.11 3.87 2.44
CA VAL A 109 9.95 2.92 1.34
C VAL A 109 9.93 3.62 -0.01
N SER A 110 9.22 4.74 -0.13
CA SER A 110 9.18 5.51 -1.38
C SER A 110 10.54 6.10 -1.71
N LYS A 111 11.18 6.78 -0.75
CA LYS A 111 12.48 7.43 -0.93
C LYS A 111 13.59 6.44 -1.29
N GLU A 112 13.81 5.42 -0.48
CA GLU A 112 14.89 4.45 -0.74
C GLU A 112 14.55 3.56 -1.93
N GLY A 113 13.28 3.20 -2.12
CA GLY A 113 12.88 2.36 -3.25
C GLY A 113 13.09 3.06 -4.59
N PHE A 114 12.71 4.35 -4.68
CA PHE A 114 12.96 5.17 -5.87
C PHE A 114 14.45 5.25 -6.19
N LYS A 115 15.27 5.53 -5.16
CA LYS A 115 16.73 5.61 -5.28
C LYS A 115 17.37 4.30 -5.72
N GLU A 116 17.05 3.19 -5.05
CA GLU A 116 17.65 1.88 -5.34
C GLU A 116 17.29 1.40 -6.75
N LEU A 117 16.07 1.66 -7.24
CA LEU A 117 15.73 1.38 -8.64
C LEU A 117 16.56 2.21 -9.61
N LEU A 118 16.78 3.50 -9.35
CA LEU A 118 17.56 4.35 -10.24
C LEU A 118 19.06 4.02 -10.28
N LEU A 119 19.57 3.28 -9.28
CA LEU A 119 20.97 2.82 -9.23
C LEU A 119 21.24 1.52 -9.99
N VAL A 120 20.19 0.85 -10.48
CA VAL A 120 20.27 -0.39 -11.24
C VAL A 120 20.94 -0.17 -12.60
N GLU A 121 21.71 -1.17 -13.06
CA GLU A 121 22.27 -1.18 -14.41
C GLU A 121 21.15 -1.13 -15.48
N GLY A 122 21.27 -0.24 -16.45
CA GLY A 122 20.23 -0.02 -17.46
C GLY A 122 19.00 0.74 -16.96
N ALA A 123 19.04 1.36 -15.77
CA ALA A 123 17.92 2.15 -15.25
C ALA A 123 17.47 3.27 -16.21
N ALA A 124 18.40 3.87 -16.96
CA ALA A 124 18.09 4.91 -17.94
C ALA A 124 17.11 4.43 -19.03
N GLU A 125 17.38 3.27 -19.64
CA GLU A 125 16.57 2.68 -20.70
C GLU A 125 15.15 2.36 -20.22
N LYS A 126 15.03 1.97 -18.94
CA LYS A 126 13.74 1.68 -18.29
C LYS A 126 13.00 2.93 -17.82
N ALA A 127 13.71 3.98 -17.41
CA ALA A 127 13.13 5.21 -16.86
C ALA A 127 12.71 6.22 -17.94
N ILE A 128 13.47 6.33 -19.04
CA ILE A 128 13.21 7.30 -20.12
C ILE A 128 11.78 7.20 -20.66
N PRO A 129 11.22 6.01 -20.97
CA PRO A 129 9.84 5.87 -21.46
C PRO A 129 8.79 6.38 -20.46
N LEU A 130 9.13 6.46 -19.17
CA LEU A 130 8.23 6.87 -18.10
C LEU A 130 8.31 8.37 -17.79
N LEU A 131 9.27 9.11 -18.36
CA LEU A 131 9.46 10.54 -18.10
C LEU A 131 8.18 11.38 -18.25
N PRO A 132 7.35 11.21 -19.31
CA PRO A 132 6.12 11.99 -19.46
C PRO A 132 5.14 11.81 -18.29
N ARG A 133 5.17 10.65 -17.63
CA ARG A 133 4.33 10.33 -16.46
C ARG A 133 5.02 10.67 -15.14
N LEU A 134 6.35 10.58 -15.06
CA LEU A 134 7.14 10.91 -13.85
C LEU A 134 7.17 12.42 -13.59
N VAL A 135 7.35 13.23 -14.63
CA VAL A 135 7.48 14.69 -14.53
C VAL A 135 6.33 15.35 -13.77
N PRO A 136 5.04 15.10 -14.07
CA PRO A 136 3.94 15.70 -13.31
C PRO A 136 3.90 15.21 -11.85
N VAL A 137 4.30 13.97 -11.57
CA VAL A 137 4.35 13.41 -10.21
C VAL A 137 5.43 14.12 -9.38
N LEU A 138 6.63 14.27 -9.94
CA LEU A 138 7.73 15.01 -9.29
C LEU A 138 7.39 16.50 -9.13
N LYS A 139 6.78 17.12 -10.15
CA LYS A 139 6.28 18.50 -10.08
C LYS A 139 5.32 18.69 -8.90
N ALA A 140 4.45 17.72 -8.64
CA ALA A 140 3.51 17.78 -7.53
C ALA A 140 4.18 17.64 -6.15
N ALA A 141 5.32 16.95 -6.05
CA ALA A 141 6.14 16.93 -4.83
C ALA A 141 6.89 18.26 -4.64
N LEU A 142 7.42 18.84 -5.72
CA LEU A 142 8.10 20.15 -5.71
C LEU A 142 7.16 21.33 -5.48
N ALA A 143 5.85 21.17 -5.71
CA ALA A 143 4.85 22.20 -5.39
C ALA A 143 4.26 22.03 -3.97
N HIS A 144 4.76 21.08 -3.19
CA HIS A 144 4.17 20.78 -1.89
C HIS A 144 4.58 21.82 -0.84
N VAL A 145 3.65 22.17 0.06
CA VAL A 145 3.85 23.18 1.12
C VAL A 145 4.71 22.68 2.29
N ASP A 146 5.01 21.38 2.30
CA ASP A 146 5.82 20.74 3.33
C ASP A 146 7.25 20.64 2.80
N ASP A 147 8.18 21.34 3.47
CA ASP A 147 9.59 21.42 3.08
C ASP A 147 10.27 20.04 3.00
N GLU A 148 9.84 19.09 3.84
CA GLU A 148 10.38 17.73 3.83
C GLU A 148 9.92 16.97 2.58
N VAL A 149 8.68 17.19 2.12
CA VAL A 149 8.18 16.63 0.86
C VAL A 149 8.86 17.30 -0.33
N PHE A 150 9.01 18.62 -0.29
CA PHE A 150 9.74 19.38 -1.31
C PHE A 150 11.18 18.86 -1.46
N GLY A 151 11.90 18.73 -0.35
CA GLY A 151 13.28 18.23 -0.31
C GLY A 151 13.41 16.82 -0.90
N ARG A 152 12.49 15.91 -0.56
CA ARG A 152 12.43 14.57 -1.19
C ARG A 152 12.16 14.63 -2.68
N GLY A 153 11.26 15.51 -3.13
CA GLY A 153 10.99 15.73 -4.55
C GLY A 153 12.22 16.26 -5.30
N LEU A 154 12.96 17.18 -4.69
CA LEU A 154 14.20 17.74 -5.25
C LEU A 154 15.32 16.69 -5.32
N ASP A 155 15.54 15.93 -4.24
CA ASP A 155 16.50 14.82 -4.20
C ASP A 155 16.18 13.79 -5.30
N ALA A 156 14.91 13.42 -5.45
CA ALA A 156 14.46 12.49 -6.49
C ALA A 156 14.69 13.05 -7.90
N LEU A 157 14.46 14.36 -8.10
CA LEU A 157 14.74 15.01 -9.38
C LEU A 157 16.23 14.98 -9.72
N VAL A 158 17.12 15.23 -8.74
CA VAL A 158 18.57 15.15 -8.93
C VAL A 158 19.01 13.72 -9.24
N GLN A 159 18.45 12.72 -8.57
CA GLN A 159 18.73 11.31 -8.86
C GLN A 159 18.27 10.93 -10.27
N LEU A 160 17.06 11.35 -10.66
CA LEU A 160 16.52 11.06 -11.99
C LEU A 160 17.38 11.72 -13.08
N SER A 161 17.78 12.99 -12.90
CA SER A 161 18.60 13.72 -13.88
C SER A 161 19.97 13.09 -14.08
N ALA A 162 20.59 12.55 -13.02
CA ALA A 162 21.84 11.82 -13.12
C ALA A 162 21.73 10.53 -13.96
N VAL A 163 20.54 9.90 -13.99
CA VAL A 163 20.30 8.64 -14.71
C VAL A 163 19.88 8.87 -16.15
N VAL A 164 18.88 9.72 -16.39
CA VAL A 164 18.34 9.93 -17.76
C VAL A 164 19.08 11.00 -18.55
N GLY A 165 19.88 11.82 -17.87
CA GLY A 165 20.72 12.85 -18.50
C GLY A 165 19.93 13.79 -19.42
N PRO A 166 20.39 13.99 -20.69
CA PRO A 166 19.77 14.95 -21.61
C PRO A 166 18.30 14.72 -21.90
N SER A 167 17.78 13.49 -21.75
CA SER A 167 16.36 13.20 -21.98
C SER A 167 15.43 13.94 -21.03
N LEU A 168 15.92 14.45 -19.90
CA LEU A 168 15.12 15.28 -18.99
C LEU A 168 14.94 16.72 -19.51
N ASN A 169 15.81 17.19 -20.41
CA ASN A 169 15.85 18.59 -20.84
C ASN A 169 14.55 19.07 -21.47
N ASP A 170 13.86 18.19 -22.21
CA ASP A 170 12.57 18.48 -22.84
C ASP A 170 11.46 18.78 -21.82
N HIS A 171 11.65 18.35 -20.56
CA HIS A 171 10.68 18.46 -19.49
C HIS A 171 11.05 19.50 -18.42
N LEU A 172 12.26 20.08 -18.45
CA LEU A 172 12.74 20.99 -17.40
C LEU A 172 11.84 22.21 -17.21
N LYS A 173 11.27 22.75 -18.29
CA LYS A 173 10.34 23.89 -18.23
C LYS A 173 9.16 23.62 -17.29
N LEU A 174 8.68 22.38 -17.22
CA LEU A 174 7.55 22.00 -16.36
C LEU A 174 7.95 21.91 -14.88
N LEU A 175 9.19 21.49 -14.61
CA LEU A 175 9.73 21.25 -13.28
C LEU A 175 10.19 22.54 -12.59
N LEU A 176 10.91 23.40 -13.32
CA LEU A 176 11.56 24.60 -12.76
C LEU A 176 10.60 25.69 -12.30
N THR A 177 9.37 25.70 -12.84
CA THR A 177 8.32 26.65 -12.43
C THR A 177 8.01 26.67 -10.93
N ASN A 178 8.31 25.60 -10.19
CA ASN A 178 8.06 25.51 -8.75
C ASN A 178 9.32 25.74 -7.89
N VAL A 179 10.49 25.93 -8.50
CA VAL A 179 11.79 26.09 -7.82
C VAL A 179 12.31 27.54 -7.93
N SER A 180 11.54 28.42 -8.58
CA SER A 180 11.89 29.83 -8.81
C SER A 180 11.40 30.75 -7.69
#